data_AF-A0AAV1LNT5-F1
#
_entry.id   AF-A0AAV1LNT5-F1
#
_cell.length_a   1.000
_cell.length_b   1.000
_cell.length_c   1.000
_cell.angle_alpha   90.00
_cell.angle_beta   90.00
_cell.angle_gamma   90.00
#
_symmetry.space_group_name_H-M   'P 1'
#
loop_
_entity.id
_entity.type
_entity.pdbx_description
1 polymer ?
#
loop_
_entity_poly.entity_id
_entity_poly.type
_entity_poly.pdbx_seq_one_letter_code
_entity_poly.pdbx_strand_id
1 'polypeptide(L)'
;MPQQYQNAKLKLAIALDNVKHAALTADLWFNQNMDSFITVTIHFFLKSDLKSYVLTTSDVPTAHTAENLAEIVSNLLTEWKVTGKITTIVTDNATNMIRMCELLNIRHMPCFAHTLNLTVDDSFELPEIWEIINKCKAIVKFFKKSSVGWRVLKAEQKERNPNTTPLKLIQEVSTRWNSKFYMVSRILQLSNVLALVCRKLIQAPDYLTACEEKVGKEIIKILEIFEQATKLVSADTYPTSSLIIPVICGLYENLTTIENTLETDIGKMFCSSVRRNTSNRLLVYETRTVTQISTYLHPVLRSGFRRSENMLSAKEIVRKELSHLINDSETKLRLQNKQSKDQWRQT
;
A
#
# COMPACT_ATOMS: atom_id res chain seq x y z
N MET A 1 -0.71 18.60 27.85
CA MET A 1 -0.51 18.32 26.40
C MET A 1 0.77 18.98 25.84
N PRO A 2 1.02 20.31 25.97
CA PRO A 2 2.21 20.92 25.35
C PRO A 2 3.53 20.35 25.89
N GLN A 3 3.64 20.16 27.21
CA GLN A 3 4.88 19.68 27.82
C GLN A 3 5.19 18.20 27.51
N GLN A 4 4.16 17.35 27.39
CA GLN A 4 4.33 15.95 26.97
C GLN A 4 4.79 15.86 25.52
N TYR A 5 4.22 16.70 24.63
CA TYR A 5 4.67 16.82 23.26
C TYR A 5 6.14 17.27 23.17
N GLN A 6 6.51 18.33 23.88
CA GLN A 6 7.89 18.82 23.90
C GLN A 6 8.87 17.75 24.42
N ASN A 7 8.49 17.01 25.47
CA ASN A 7 9.30 15.91 25.99
C ASN A 7 9.44 14.77 24.98
N ALA A 8 8.37 14.40 24.26
CA ALA A 8 8.43 13.38 23.21
C ALA A 8 9.29 13.83 22.03
N LYS A 9 9.14 15.10 21.60
CA LYS A 9 9.93 15.73 20.54
C LYS A 9 11.43 15.71 20.88
N LEU A 10 11.80 16.10 22.09
CA LEU A 10 13.19 16.06 22.57
C LEU A 10 13.75 14.64 22.58
N LYS A 11 12.98 13.65 23.08
CA LYS A 11 13.40 12.24 23.07
C LYS A 11 13.65 11.73 21.65
N LEU A 12 12.77 12.08 20.71
CA LEU A 12 12.93 11.69 19.31
C LEU A 12 14.14 12.38 18.67
N ALA A 13 14.34 13.67 18.92
CA ALA A 13 15.51 14.40 18.42
C ALA A 13 16.83 13.75 18.88
N ILE A 14 16.94 13.40 20.16
CA ILE A 14 18.12 12.69 20.72
C ILE A 14 18.30 11.31 20.06
N ALA A 15 17.20 10.59 19.80
CA ALA A 15 17.28 9.31 19.12
C ALA A 15 17.81 9.47 17.68
N LEU A 16 17.35 10.49 16.96
CA LEU A 16 17.73 10.79 15.59
C LEU A 16 19.18 11.26 15.43
N ASP A 17 19.80 11.82 16.48
CA ASP A 17 21.23 12.19 16.45
C ASP A 17 22.13 10.98 16.17
N ASN A 18 21.76 9.79 16.66
CA ASN A 18 22.51 8.55 16.47
C ASN A 18 22.14 7.78 15.18
N VAL A 19 21.15 8.27 14.43
CA VAL A 19 20.69 7.66 13.19
C VAL A 19 21.54 8.18 12.03
N LYS A 20 22.13 7.26 11.26
CA LYS A 20 22.89 7.60 10.03
C LYS A 20 22.00 7.68 8.79
N HIS A 21 21.02 6.77 8.71
CA HIS A 21 20.14 6.63 7.56
C HIS A 21 18.70 6.48 8.02
N ALA A 22 17.80 7.19 7.38
CA ALA A 22 16.36 7.11 7.58
C ALA A 22 15.63 7.18 6.22
N ALA A 23 14.39 6.72 6.20
CA ALA A 23 13.47 6.91 5.09
C ALA A 23 12.28 7.74 5.56
N LEU A 24 11.60 8.41 4.63
CA LEU A 24 10.35 9.10 4.90
C LEU A 24 9.19 8.44 4.16
N THR A 25 8.01 8.50 4.76
CA THR A 25 6.75 8.46 4.02
C THR A 25 6.11 9.84 4.09
N ALA A 26 5.56 10.31 2.99
CA ALA A 26 4.83 11.58 2.93
C ALA A 26 3.49 11.36 2.26
N ASP A 27 2.42 11.78 2.92
CA ASP A 27 1.04 11.65 2.46
C ASP A 27 0.37 13.02 2.46
N LEU A 28 -0.16 13.43 1.30
CA LEU A 28 -0.93 14.65 1.12
C LEU A 28 -2.41 14.27 1.09
N TRP A 29 -3.16 14.73 2.07
CA TRP A 29 -4.56 14.34 2.24
C TRP A 29 -5.45 15.54 2.57
N PHE A 30 -6.74 15.35 2.40
CA PHE A 30 -7.76 16.38 2.62
C PHE A 30 -8.69 15.96 3.75
N ASN A 31 -9.04 16.90 4.63
CA ASN A 31 -10.10 16.66 5.61
C ASN A 31 -11.50 16.76 4.94
N GLN A 32 -12.56 16.56 5.73
CA GLN A 32 -13.94 16.64 5.22
C GLN A 32 -14.35 18.06 4.75
N ASN A 33 -13.63 19.08 5.21
CA ASN A 33 -13.84 20.47 4.84
C ASN A 33 -12.99 20.89 3.62
N MET A 34 -12.27 19.93 2.99
CA MET A 34 -11.34 20.16 1.89
C MET A 34 -10.09 20.96 2.26
N ASP A 35 -9.77 21.09 3.54
CA ASP A 35 -8.48 21.60 3.98
C ASP A 35 -7.41 20.53 3.76
N SER A 36 -6.28 20.94 3.21
CA SER A 36 -5.18 20.05 2.83
C SER A 36 -4.09 20.00 3.88
N PHE A 37 -3.61 18.79 4.14
CA PHE A 37 -2.55 18.50 5.10
C PHE A 37 -1.49 17.62 4.47
N ILE A 38 -0.24 17.88 4.81
CA ILE A 38 0.86 16.94 4.57
C ILE A 38 1.24 16.29 5.89
N THR A 39 1.30 14.96 5.89
CA THR A 39 1.83 14.18 7.01
C THR A 39 3.12 13.52 6.60
N VAL A 40 4.19 13.76 7.36
CA VAL A 40 5.52 13.20 7.10
C VAL A 40 5.91 12.32 8.27
N THR A 41 6.21 11.06 7.99
CA THR A 41 6.66 10.07 8.98
C THR A 41 8.09 9.65 8.67
N ILE A 42 8.94 9.64 9.69
CA ILE A 42 10.31 9.13 9.59
C ILE A 42 10.38 7.67 10.02
N HIS A 43 11.15 6.88 9.29
CA HIS A 43 11.39 5.46 9.53
C HIS A 43 12.90 5.21 9.63
N PHE A 44 13.34 4.61 10.73
CA PHE A 44 14.75 4.30 10.97
C PHE A 44 14.91 3.09 11.87
N PHE A 45 16.10 2.50 11.86
CA PHE A 45 16.44 1.42 12.79
C PHE A 45 17.13 1.99 14.03
N LEU A 46 16.67 1.56 15.20
CA LEU A 46 17.32 1.81 16.48
C LEU A 46 17.44 0.49 17.24
N LYS A 47 18.68 0.07 17.53
CA LYS A 47 18.97 -1.24 18.16
C LYS A 47 18.31 -2.42 17.44
N SER A 48 18.36 -2.41 16.11
CA SER A 48 17.75 -3.42 15.22
C SER A 48 16.23 -3.43 15.14
N ASP A 49 15.53 -2.59 15.90
CA ASP A 49 14.10 -2.40 15.76
C ASP A 49 13.80 -1.32 14.73
N LEU A 50 12.83 -1.58 13.85
CA LEU A 50 12.22 -0.53 13.04
C LEU A 50 11.41 0.40 13.94
N LYS A 51 11.70 1.69 13.89
CA LYS A 51 10.96 2.75 14.56
C LYS A 51 10.37 3.70 13.52
N SER A 52 9.11 4.06 13.74
CA SER A 52 8.36 4.97 12.88
C SER A 52 7.73 6.07 13.73
N TYR A 53 7.95 7.33 13.37
CA TYR A 53 7.40 8.47 14.10
C TYR A 53 6.89 9.55 13.14
N VAL A 54 5.69 10.06 13.39
CA VAL A 54 5.17 11.24 12.67
C VAL A 54 5.99 12.45 13.10
N LEU A 55 6.67 13.08 12.15
CA LEU A 55 7.44 14.30 12.38
C LEU A 55 6.52 15.53 12.34
N THR A 56 5.57 15.52 11.41
CA THR A 56 4.58 16.58 11.29
C THR A 56 3.29 16.10 10.63
N THR A 57 2.19 16.76 10.99
CA THR A 57 0.97 16.88 10.20
C THR A 57 0.69 18.37 10.13
N SER A 58 0.98 18.98 8.98
CA SER A 58 0.90 20.43 8.80
C SER A 58 -0.11 20.77 7.73
N ASP A 59 -0.84 21.87 7.95
CA ASP A 59 -1.63 22.51 6.92
C ASP A 59 -0.76 22.86 5.72
N VAL A 60 -1.32 22.72 4.52
CA VAL A 60 -0.74 23.22 3.27
C VAL A 60 -1.65 24.34 2.76
N PRO A 61 -1.57 25.56 3.33
CA PRO A 61 -2.53 26.63 3.05
C PRO A 61 -2.34 27.27 1.67
N THR A 62 -1.20 27.02 1.03
CA THR A 62 -0.85 27.53 -0.30
C THR A 62 -1.17 26.51 -1.40
N ALA A 63 -0.99 26.90 -2.66
CA ALA A 63 -1.12 25.97 -3.78
C ALA A 63 -0.22 24.74 -3.58
N HIS A 64 -0.70 23.55 -3.91
CA HIS A 64 0.01 22.27 -3.71
C HIS A 64 1.09 22.03 -4.76
N THR A 65 1.82 23.07 -5.15
CA THR A 65 2.92 22.98 -6.10
C THR A 65 4.07 22.17 -5.50
N ALA A 66 4.87 21.57 -6.37
CA ALA A 66 6.01 20.77 -5.94
C ALA A 66 7.03 21.61 -5.13
N GLU A 67 7.17 22.89 -5.48
CA GLU A 67 8.08 23.84 -4.82
C GLU A 67 7.64 24.11 -3.38
N ASN A 68 6.34 24.35 -3.16
CA ASN A 68 5.80 24.60 -1.83
C ASN A 68 5.94 23.36 -0.94
N LEU A 69 5.63 22.18 -1.49
CA LEU A 69 5.80 20.91 -0.77
C LEU A 69 7.28 20.66 -0.45
N ALA A 70 8.20 20.96 -1.38
CA ALA A 70 9.63 20.81 -1.17
C ALA A 70 10.15 21.77 -0.10
N GLU A 71 9.67 23.01 -0.06
CA GLU A 71 10.00 23.97 0.99
C GLU A 71 9.55 23.46 2.37
N ILE A 72 8.30 23.01 2.49
CA ILE A 72 7.75 22.46 3.75
C ILE A 72 8.60 21.28 4.23
N VAL A 73 8.88 20.31 3.36
CA VAL A 73 9.68 19.13 3.74
C VAL A 73 11.13 19.52 4.03
N SER A 74 11.75 20.43 3.26
CA SER A 74 13.12 20.90 3.51
C SER A 74 13.27 21.58 4.86
N ASN A 75 12.32 22.44 5.22
CA ASN A 75 12.27 23.11 6.53
C ASN A 75 12.14 22.07 7.66
N LEU A 76 11.28 21.06 7.48
CA LEU A 76 11.13 19.95 8.42
C LEU A 76 12.45 19.17 8.58
N LEU A 77 13.13 18.81 7.49
CA LEU A 77 14.40 18.10 7.57
C LEU A 77 15.48 18.88 8.35
N THR A 78 15.50 20.19 8.15
CA THR A 78 16.42 21.10 8.82
C THR A 78 16.09 21.22 10.31
N GLU A 79 14.82 21.41 10.65
CA GLU A 79 14.33 21.49 12.02
C GLU A 79 14.71 20.23 12.83
N TRP A 80 14.54 19.05 12.24
CA TRP A 80 14.83 17.78 12.88
C TRP A 80 16.30 17.35 12.77
N LYS A 81 17.17 18.16 12.13
CA LYS A 81 18.60 17.88 11.91
C LYS A 81 18.83 16.52 11.24
N VAL A 82 17.99 16.22 10.25
CA VAL A 82 18.05 14.99 9.44
C VAL A 82 18.36 15.25 7.98
N THR A 83 18.66 16.50 7.61
CA THR A 83 19.22 16.85 6.29
C THR A 83 20.45 15.99 6.00
N GLY A 84 20.44 15.26 4.89
CA GLY A 84 21.49 14.32 4.49
C GLY A 84 21.41 12.91 5.09
N LYS A 85 20.51 12.65 6.06
CA LYS A 85 20.25 11.30 6.60
C LYS A 85 19.17 10.56 5.82
N ILE A 86 18.33 11.28 5.07
CA ILE A 86 17.20 10.69 4.34
C ILE A 86 17.69 10.04 3.04
N THR A 87 17.47 8.74 2.92
CA THR A 87 17.89 7.97 1.74
C THR A 87 16.79 7.80 0.71
N THR A 88 15.53 7.85 1.12
CA THR A 88 14.36 7.62 0.25
C THR A 88 13.12 8.27 0.85
N ILE A 89 12.26 8.80 -0.02
CA ILE A 89 10.90 9.26 0.33
C ILE A 89 9.89 8.39 -0.42
N VAL A 90 8.89 7.88 0.30
CA VAL A 90 7.76 7.12 -0.25
C VAL A 90 6.52 7.99 -0.31
N THR A 91 5.89 8.09 -1.49
CA THR A 91 4.68 8.90 -1.73
C THR A 91 3.66 8.16 -2.61
N ASP A 92 2.46 8.70 -2.76
CA ASP A 92 1.36 8.13 -3.54
C ASP A 92 1.49 8.24 -5.08
N ASN A 93 2.63 8.72 -5.59
CA ASN A 93 2.89 9.00 -7.01
C ASN A 93 2.15 10.20 -7.61
N ALA A 94 1.53 11.08 -6.81
CA ALA A 94 1.02 12.33 -7.34
C ALA A 94 2.16 13.14 -7.98
N THR A 95 1.90 13.77 -9.13
CA THR A 95 2.92 14.48 -9.94
C THR A 95 3.74 15.46 -9.10
N ASN A 96 3.08 16.23 -8.23
CA ASN A 96 3.76 17.21 -7.39
C ASN A 96 4.57 16.56 -6.26
N MET A 97 4.18 15.39 -5.77
CA MET A 97 4.94 14.62 -4.76
C MET A 97 6.21 14.01 -5.37
N ILE A 98 6.12 13.51 -6.60
CA ILE A 98 7.29 13.04 -7.36
C ILE A 98 8.26 14.21 -7.58
N ARG A 99 7.74 15.33 -8.11
CA ARG A 99 8.54 16.51 -8.41
C ARG A 99 9.15 17.13 -7.14
N MET A 100 8.45 17.11 -6.01
CA MET A 100 8.97 17.51 -4.70
C MET A 100 10.23 16.70 -4.35
N CYS A 101 10.18 15.36 -4.51
CA CYS A 101 11.33 14.50 -4.21
C CYS A 101 12.53 14.82 -5.12
N GLU A 102 12.28 15.12 -6.40
CA GLU A 102 13.32 15.55 -7.35
C GLU A 102 13.95 16.88 -6.94
N LEU A 103 13.14 17.88 -6.54
CA LEU A 103 13.62 19.18 -6.07
C LEU A 103 14.46 19.06 -4.80
N LEU A 104 14.10 18.13 -3.90
CA LEU A 104 14.87 17.81 -2.70
C LEU A 104 16.14 17.01 -2.99
N ASN A 105 16.31 16.52 -4.23
CA ASN A 105 17.36 15.58 -4.62
C ASN A 105 17.40 14.32 -3.72
N ILE A 106 16.22 13.82 -3.35
CA ILE A 106 16.08 12.59 -2.55
C ILE A 106 15.37 11.54 -3.41
N ARG A 107 15.87 10.31 -3.37
CA ARG A 107 15.30 9.19 -4.13
C ARG A 107 13.81 9.03 -3.81
N HIS A 108 12.99 9.09 -4.84
CA HIS A 108 11.57 8.76 -4.73
C HIS A 108 11.33 7.25 -4.89
N MET A 109 10.50 6.70 -4.02
CA MET A 109 9.97 5.35 -4.14
C MET A 109 8.44 5.40 -4.15
N PRO A 110 7.79 4.97 -5.24
CA PRO A 110 6.34 4.83 -5.28
C PRO A 110 5.76 4.00 -4.13
N CYS A 111 4.64 4.46 -3.57
CA CYS A 111 3.87 3.69 -2.61
C CYS A 111 3.29 2.46 -3.32
N PHE A 112 3.77 1.28 -2.92
CA PHE A 112 3.34 0.01 -3.48
C PHE A 112 1.85 -0.23 -3.24
N ALA A 113 1.34 0.04 -2.04
CA ALA A 113 -0.08 -0.12 -1.71
C ALA A 113 -0.99 0.78 -2.57
N HIS A 114 -0.59 2.03 -2.81
CA HIS A 114 -1.33 2.92 -3.71
C HIS A 114 -1.28 2.42 -5.16
N THR A 115 -0.11 1.98 -5.63
CA THR A 115 0.03 1.45 -6.99
C THR A 115 -0.76 0.15 -7.20
N LEU A 116 -0.80 -0.71 -6.18
CA LEU A 116 -1.64 -1.91 -6.15
C LEU A 116 -3.13 -1.54 -6.23
N ASN A 117 -3.55 -0.49 -5.51
CA ASN A 117 -4.91 0.02 -5.60
C ASN A 117 -5.27 0.47 -7.03
N LEU A 118 -4.43 1.31 -7.64
CA LEU A 118 -4.66 1.74 -9.04
C LEU A 118 -4.69 0.56 -10.02
N THR A 119 -3.83 -0.44 -9.81
CA THR A 119 -3.77 -1.64 -10.66
C THR A 119 -5.10 -2.36 -10.75
N VAL A 120 -5.77 -2.53 -9.61
CA VAL A 120 -7.07 -3.19 -9.53
C VAL A 120 -8.19 -2.24 -9.95
N ASP A 121 -8.13 -0.97 -9.55
CA ASP A 121 -9.22 -0.02 -9.76
C ASP A 121 -9.49 0.23 -11.24
N ASP A 122 -8.43 0.41 -12.03
CA ASP A 122 -8.47 0.55 -13.50
C ASP A 122 -9.14 -0.65 -14.19
N SER A 123 -9.17 -1.83 -13.56
CA SER A 123 -9.77 -3.03 -14.16
C SER A 123 -11.30 -3.03 -14.07
N PHE A 124 -11.91 -2.20 -13.22
CA PHE A 124 -13.36 -2.07 -13.12
C PHE A 124 -13.99 -1.18 -14.21
N GLU A 125 -13.18 -0.62 -15.12
CA GLU A 125 -13.67 0.21 -16.23
C GLU A 125 -14.36 -0.59 -17.34
N LEU A 126 -14.29 -1.93 -17.32
CA LEU A 126 -15.02 -2.79 -18.25
C LEU A 126 -16.54 -2.61 -18.07
N PRO A 127 -17.32 -2.26 -19.11
CA PRO A 127 -18.74 -1.93 -19.00
C PRO A 127 -19.58 -3.00 -18.28
N GLU A 128 -19.37 -4.27 -18.62
CA GLU A 128 -20.12 -5.39 -18.04
C GLU A 128 -19.83 -5.57 -16.55
N ILE A 129 -18.59 -5.31 -16.13
CA ILE A 129 -18.18 -5.34 -14.73
C ILE A 129 -18.79 -4.14 -14.00
N TRP A 130 -18.71 -2.97 -14.61
CA TRP A 130 -19.24 -1.73 -14.06
C TRP A 130 -20.75 -1.81 -13.80
N GLU A 131 -21.52 -2.44 -14.69
CA GLU A 131 -22.95 -2.69 -14.52
C GLU A 131 -23.25 -3.57 -13.30
N ILE A 132 -22.54 -4.69 -13.15
CA ILE A 132 -22.68 -5.59 -11.98
C ILE A 132 -22.36 -4.83 -10.68
N ILE A 133 -21.28 -4.05 -10.67
CA ILE A 133 -20.89 -3.24 -9.51
C ILE A 133 -21.95 -2.19 -9.19
N ASN A 134 -22.55 -1.54 -10.18
CA ASN A 134 -23.60 -0.55 -9.96
C ASN A 134 -24.90 -1.16 -9.45
N LYS A 135 -25.29 -2.33 -9.96
CA LYS A 135 -26.42 -3.08 -9.43
C LYS A 135 -26.19 -3.44 -7.96
N CYS A 136 -24.97 -3.88 -7.62
CA CYS A 136 -24.56 -4.09 -6.23
C CYS A 136 -24.71 -2.82 -5.38
N LYS A 137 -24.23 -1.66 -5.86
CA LYS A 137 -24.38 -0.37 -5.17
C LYS A 137 -25.84 0.02 -4.95
N ALA A 138 -26.70 -0.20 -5.95
CA ALA A 138 -28.13 0.09 -5.87
C ALA A 138 -28.81 -0.73 -4.77
N ILE A 139 -28.52 -2.03 -4.71
CA ILE A 139 -29.00 -2.93 -3.65
C ILE A 139 -28.58 -2.41 -2.28
N VAL A 140 -27.27 -2.13 -2.08
CA VAL A 140 -26.78 -1.65 -0.78
C VAL A 140 -27.44 -0.32 -0.39
N LYS A 141 -27.53 0.63 -1.33
CA LYS A 141 -28.15 1.94 -1.12
C LYS A 141 -29.59 1.81 -0.66
N PHE A 142 -30.38 0.91 -1.28
CA PHE A 142 -31.76 0.67 -0.89
C PHE A 142 -31.87 0.16 0.55
N PHE A 143 -31.15 -0.91 0.90
CA PHE A 143 -31.24 -1.52 2.24
C PHE A 143 -30.61 -0.67 3.35
N LYS A 144 -29.68 0.24 3.02
CA LYS A 144 -29.13 1.21 3.98
C LYS A 144 -30.12 2.33 4.31
N LYS A 145 -30.96 2.73 3.35
CA LYS A 145 -31.96 3.78 3.53
C LYS A 145 -33.31 3.26 4.04
N SER A 146 -33.68 2.03 3.70
CA SER A 146 -34.96 1.44 4.04
C SER A 146 -34.90 0.63 5.34
N SER A 147 -35.42 1.20 6.43
CA SER A 147 -35.57 0.49 7.71
C SER A 147 -36.46 -0.75 7.57
N VAL A 148 -37.52 -0.65 6.75
CA VAL A 148 -38.40 -1.78 6.40
C VAL A 148 -37.65 -2.84 5.62
N GLY A 149 -36.89 -2.45 4.58
CA GLY A 149 -36.08 -3.38 3.80
C GLY A 149 -35.07 -4.14 4.66
N TRP A 150 -34.36 -3.45 5.57
CA TRP A 150 -33.47 -4.08 6.52
C TRP A 150 -34.20 -5.06 7.46
N ARG A 151 -35.40 -4.70 7.96
CA ARG A 151 -36.19 -5.58 8.83
C ARG A 151 -36.58 -6.87 8.13
N VAL A 152 -37.04 -6.79 6.88
CA VAL A 152 -37.38 -7.97 6.08
C VAL A 152 -36.13 -8.82 5.80
N LEU A 153 -35.04 -8.19 5.34
CA LEU A 153 -33.77 -8.90 5.11
C LEU A 153 -33.25 -9.61 6.38
N LYS A 154 -33.40 -8.99 7.55
CA LYS A 154 -33.03 -9.58 8.83
C LYS A 154 -33.92 -10.77 9.19
N ALA A 155 -35.23 -10.68 8.96
CA ALA A 155 -36.18 -11.75 9.24
C ALA A 155 -35.90 -12.99 8.38
N GLU A 156 -35.73 -12.82 7.06
CA GLU A 156 -35.45 -13.92 6.14
C GLU A 156 -34.12 -14.63 6.45
N GLN A 157 -33.09 -13.87 6.89
CA GLN A 157 -31.83 -14.47 7.33
C GLN A 157 -32.02 -15.34 8.58
N LYS A 158 -32.81 -14.87 9.57
CA LYS A 158 -33.09 -15.61 10.79
C LYS A 158 -33.94 -16.85 10.55
N GLU A 159 -34.89 -16.80 9.63
CA GLU A 159 -35.73 -17.95 9.30
C GLU A 159 -34.87 -19.09 8.74
N ARG A 160 -33.89 -18.77 7.89
CA ARG A 160 -32.99 -19.76 7.28
C ARG A 160 -31.88 -20.22 8.22
N ASN A 161 -31.36 -19.31 9.05
CA ASN A 161 -30.27 -19.59 9.99
C ASN A 161 -30.56 -18.94 11.35
N PRO A 162 -31.36 -19.56 12.22
CA PRO A 162 -31.80 -18.95 13.48
C PRO A 162 -30.67 -18.61 14.45
N ASN A 163 -29.58 -19.37 14.38
CA ASN A 163 -28.45 -19.29 15.32
C ASN A 163 -27.34 -18.35 14.87
N THR A 164 -27.47 -17.66 13.73
CA THR A 164 -26.43 -16.75 13.22
C THR A 164 -26.85 -15.29 13.34
N THR A 165 -25.86 -14.42 13.56
CA THR A 165 -26.08 -12.97 13.55
C THR A 165 -26.37 -12.52 12.12
N PRO A 166 -27.53 -11.88 11.85
CA PRO A 166 -27.87 -11.41 10.50
C PRO A 166 -26.84 -10.42 9.98
N LEU A 167 -26.37 -10.66 8.76
CA LEU A 167 -25.35 -9.86 8.12
C LEU A 167 -25.97 -8.59 7.54
N LYS A 168 -25.32 -7.45 7.81
CA LYS A 168 -25.64 -6.16 7.16
C LYS A 168 -24.97 -6.07 5.81
N LEU A 169 -25.53 -5.33 4.85
CA LEU A 169 -24.82 -5.01 3.62
C LEU A 169 -23.66 -4.03 3.89
N ILE A 170 -22.57 -4.21 3.14
CA ILE A 170 -21.36 -3.39 3.24
C ILE A 170 -21.42 -2.31 2.17
N GLN A 171 -21.25 -1.05 2.58
CA GLN A 171 -21.22 0.10 1.68
C GLN A 171 -19.83 0.22 1.06
N GLU A 172 -19.79 0.35 -0.27
CA GLU A 172 -18.58 0.70 -0.99
C GLU A 172 -18.16 2.13 -0.65
N VAL A 173 -16.85 2.32 -0.46
CA VAL A 173 -16.19 3.60 -0.18
C VAL A 173 -15.12 3.78 -1.24
N SER A 174 -15.25 4.84 -2.03
CA SER A 174 -14.50 5.07 -3.28
C SER A 174 -12.99 5.15 -3.13
N THR A 175 -12.47 5.27 -1.92
CA THR A 175 -11.03 5.50 -1.68
C THR A 175 -10.15 4.27 -1.88
N ARG A 176 -10.70 3.04 -1.78
CA ARG A 176 -9.93 1.80 -1.93
C ARG A 176 -10.73 0.70 -2.63
N TRP A 177 -10.09 -0.01 -3.56
CA TRP A 177 -10.69 -1.13 -4.30
C TRP A 177 -11.24 -2.24 -3.38
N ASN A 178 -10.66 -2.45 -2.19
CA ASN A 178 -11.09 -3.49 -1.24
C ASN A 178 -12.55 -3.30 -0.81
N SER A 179 -13.06 -2.07 -0.80
CA SER A 179 -14.46 -1.80 -0.43
C SER A 179 -15.44 -2.37 -1.48
N LYS A 180 -15.08 -2.34 -2.77
CA LYS A 180 -15.82 -3.01 -3.85
C LYS A 180 -15.82 -4.52 -3.64
N PHE A 181 -14.65 -5.10 -3.33
CA PHE A 181 -14.50 -6.53 -3.01
C PHE A 181 -15.41 -6.96 -1.85
N TYR A 182 -15.36 -6.27 -0.72
CA TYR A 182 -16.20 -6.62 0.44
C TYR A 182 -17.70 -6.43 0.17
N MET A 183 -18.10 -5.39 -0.57
CA MET A 183 -19.49 -5.17 -0.95
C MET A 183 -20.02 -6.32 -1.82
N VAL A 184 -19.31 -6.66 -2.90
CA VAL A 184 -19.73 -7.71 -3.84
C VAL A 184 -19.72 -9.07 -3.15
N SER A 185 -18.66 -9.37 -2.37
CA SER A 185 -18.58 -10.61 -1.58
C SER A 185 -19.77 -10.76 -0.63
N ARG A 186 -20.17 -9.69 0.08
CA ARG A 186 -21.34 -9.70 0.96
C ARG A 186 -22.66 -9.89 0.21
N ILE A 187 -22.81 -9.30 -0.98
CA ILE A 187 -24.01 -9.48 -1.80
C ILE A 187 -24.11 -10.93 -2.30
N LEU A 188 -23.01 -11.50 -2.80
CA LEU A 188 -22.97 -12.90 -3.24
C LEU A 188 -23.24 -13.87 -2.08
N GLN A 189 -22.72 -13.58 -0.88
CA GLN A 189 -23.01 -14.36 0.32
C GLN A 189 -24.51 -14.36 0.69
N LEU A 190 -25.22 -13.27 0.37
CA LEU A 190 -26.64 -13.10 0.69
C LEU A 190 -27.55 -13.27 -0.54
N SER A 191 -27.04 -13.73 -1.69
CA SER A 191 -27.74 -13.63 -2.97
C SER A 191 -29.13 -14.29 -2.94
N ASN A 192 -29.19 -15.52 -2.42
CA ASN A 192 -30.44 -16.28 -2.24
C ASN A 192 -31.49 -15.56 -1.37
N VAL A 193 -31.03 -14.84 -0.34
CA VAL A 193 -31.93 -14.09 0.55
C VAL A 193 -32.34 -12.78 -0.10
N LEU A 194 -31.41 -12.07 -0.72
CA LEU A 194 -31.67 -10.83 -1.44
C LEU A 194 -32.66 -11.03 -2.58
N ALA A 195 -32.53 -12.09 -3.37
CA ALA A 195 -33.46 -12.42 -4.44
C ALA A 195 -34.90 -12.59 -3.92
N LEU A 196 -35.08 -13.24 -2.76
CA LEU A 196 -36.39 -13.40 -2.13
C LEU A 196 -36.93 -12.08 -1.59
N VAL A 197 -36.10 -11.32 -0.86
CA VAL A 197 -36.50 -10.05 -0.23
C VAL A 197 -36.85 -9.01 -1.29
N CYS A 198 -36.06 -8.89 -2.35
CA CYS A 198 -36.33 -7.95 -3.43
C CYS A 198 -37.67 -8.26 -4.13
N ARG A 199 -38.04 -9.54 -4.30
CA ARG A 199 -39.36 -9.91 -4.83
C ARG A 199 -40.53 -9.53 -3.90
N LYS A 200 -40.31 -9.46 -2.59
CA LYS A 200 -41.33 -9.07 -1.60
C LYS A 200 -41.52 -7.55 -1.49
N LEU A 201 -40.58 -6.75 -2.01
CA LEU A 201 -40.55 -5.30 -1.81
C LEU A 201 -40.72 -4.56 -3.14
N ILE A 202 -41.86 -3.88 -3.33
CA ILE A 202 -42.21 -3.17 -4.57
C ILE A 202 -41.14 -2.16 -5.00
N GLN A 203 -40.50 -1.47 -4.05
CA GLN A 203 -39.48 -0.44 -4.33
C GLN A 203 -38.04 -0.99 -4.35
N ALA A 204 -37.84 -2.30 -4.21
CA ALA A 204 -36.50 -2.86 -4.23
C ALA A 204 -35.90 -2.80 -5.64
N PRO A 205 -34.60 -2.54 -5.77
CA PRO A 205 -33.91 -2.61 -7.05
C PRO A 205 -33.78 -4.05 -7.53
N ASP A 206 -33.46 -4.21 -8.82
CA ASP A 206 -33.11 -5.50 -9.39
C ASP A 206 -31.95 -6.15 -8.63
N TYR A 207 -32.08 -7.45 -8.37
CA TYR A 207 -31.02 -8.28 -7.81
C TYR A 207 -30.16 -8.89 -8.91
N LEU A 208 -29.00 -9.43 -8.54
CA LEU A 208 -28.13 -10.12 -9.49
C LEU A 208 -28.82 -11.36 -10.05
N THR A 209 -28.79 -11.53 -11.36
CA THR A 209 -29.21 -12.76 -12.05
C THR A 209 -28.20 -13.88 -11.80
N ALA A 210 -28.57 -15.13 -12.08
CA ALA A 210 -27.66 -16.26 -11.94
C ALA A 210 -26.37 -16.11 -12.78
N CYS A 211 -26.47 -15.52 -13.98
CA CYS A 211 -25.32 -15.21 -14.83
C CYS A 211 -24.42 -14.14 -14.19
N GLU A 212 -25.00 -13.04 -13.71
CA GLU A 212 -24.24 -11.97 -13.02
C GLU A 212 -23.60 -12.48 -11.72
N GLU A 213 -24.27 -13.37 -10.97
CA GLU A 213 -23.71 -14.01 -9.78
C GLU A 213 -22.51 -14.88 -10.12
N LYS A 214 -22.55 -15.62 -11.24
CA LYS A 214 -21.43 -16.43 -11.72
C LYS A 214 -20.21 -15.55 -12.05
N VAL A 215 -20.43 -14.47 -12.80
CA VAL A 215 -19.39 -13.48 -13.10
C VAL A 215 -18.85 -12.84 -11.81
N GLY A 216 -19.74 -12.45 -10.89
CA GLY A 216 -19.37 -11.88 -9.59
C GLY A 216 -18.48 -12.80 -8.77
N LYS A 217 -18.77 -14.10 -8.73
CA LYS A 217 -17.93 -15.10 -8.05
C LYS A 217 -16.53 -15.19 -8.65
N GLU A 218 -16.43 -15.16 -9.98
CA GLU A 218 -15.14 -15.16 -10.68
C GLU A 218 -14.34 -13.88 -10.41
N ILE A 219 -14.98 -12.70 -10.43
CA ILE A 219 -14.35 -11.42 -10.05
C ILE A 219 -13.81 -11.50 -8.61
N ILE A 220 -14.61 -11.97 -7.65
CA ILE A 220 -14.18 -12.10 -6.26
C ILE A 220 -12.99 -13.03 -6.13
N LYS A 221 -12.97 -14.15 -6.85
CA LYS A 221 -11.85 -15.10 -6.86
C LYS A 221 -10.55 -14.44 -7.32
N ILE A 222 -10.61 -13.57 -8.33
CA ILE A 222 -9.46 -12.80 -8.84
C ILE A 222 -9.01 -11.76 -7.81
N LEU A 223 -9.96 -10.98 -7.27
CA LEU A 223 -9.71 -9.92 -6.30
C LEU A 223 -9.17 -10.44 -4.96
N GLU A 224 -9.52 -11.67 -4.57
CA GLU A 224 -9.01 -12.29 -3.34
C GLU A 224 -7.48 -12.42 -3.34
N ILE A 225 -6.86 -12.62 -4.50
CA ILE A 225 -5.40 -12.65 -4.66
C ILE A 225 -4.79 -11.30 -4.24
N PHE A 226 -5.41 -10.19 -4.68
CA PHE A 226 -4.98 -8.84 -4.34
C PHE A 226 -5.26 -8.48 -2.88
N GLU A 227 -6.31 -9.03 -2.29
CA GLU A 227 -6.69 -8.80 -0.90
C GLU A 227 -5.62 -9.40 0.03
N GLN A 228 -5.19 -10.62 -0.28
CA GLN A 228 -4.08 -11.27 0.42
C GLN A 228 -2.78 -10.49 0.26
N ALA A 229 -2.45 -10.08 -0.97
CA ALA A 229 -1.27 -9.26 -1.24
C ALA A 229 -1.29 -7.95 -0.45
N THR A 230 -2.43 -7.24 -0.43
CA THR A 230 -2.60 -5.97 0.31
C THR A 230 -2.36 -6.18 1.81
N LYS A 231 -2.96 -7.23 2.40
CA LYS A 231 -2.75 -7.56 3.82
C LYS A 231 -1.28 -7.80 4.16
N LEU A 232 -0.53 -8.47 3.28
CA LEU A 232 0.89 -8.75 3.49
C LEU A 232 1.75 -7.49 3.47
N VAL A 233 1.45 -6.53 2.59
CA VAL A 233 2.26 -5.32 2.42
C VAL A 233 1.82 -4.12 3.26
N SER A 234 0.62 -4.17 3.85
CA SER A 234 0.09 -3.12 4.72
C SER A 234 0.51 -3.22 6.19
N ALA A 235 1.41 -4.14 6.54
CA ALA A 235 1.95 -4.22 7.89
C ALA A 235 2.88 -3.04 8.20
N ASP A 236 2.81 -2.54 9.44
CA ASP A 236 3.55 -1.37 9.95
C ASP A 236 4.59 -1.72 11.03
N THR A 237 4.64 -2.99 11.47
CA THR A 237 5.51 -3.48 12.56
C THR A 237 6.81 -4.12 12.08
N TYR A 238 6.96 -4.39 10.78
CA TYR A 238 8.15 -5.01 10.21
C TYR A 238 8.48 -4.44 8.83
N PRO A 239 9.73 -4.59 8.35
CA PRO A 239 10.12 -4.12 7.01
C PRO A 239 9.33 -4.86 5.91
N THR A 240 8.55 -4.13 5.13
CA THR A 240 7.70 -4.69 4.06
C THR A 240 8.35 -4.63 2.68
N SER A 241 9.39 -3.82 2.50
CA SER A 241 9.99 -3.57 1.17
C SER A 241 10.58 -4.84 0.52
N SER A 242 11.08 -5.79 1.32
CA SER A 242 11.61 -7.07 0.83
C SER A 242 10.52 -8.05 0.37
N LEU A 243 9.26 -7.81 0.75
CA LEU A 243 8.12 -8.63 0.34
C LEU A 243 7.58 -8.22 -1.03
N ILE A 244 7.87 -7.00 -1.50
CA ILE A 244 7.28 -6.45 -2.72
C ILE A 244 7.57 -7.33 -3.93
N ILE A 245 8.83 -7.72 -4.14
CA ILE A 245 9.21 -8.53 -5.32
C ILE A 245 8.54 -9.93 -5.30
N PRO A 246 8.62 -10.70 -4.20
CA PRO A 246 7.88 -11.97 -4.12
C PRO A 246 6.37 -11.80 -4.32
N VAL A 247 5.76 -10.74 -3.78
CA VAL A 247 4.33 -10.47 -3.92
C VAL A 247 3.95 -10.17 -5.37
N ILE A 248 4.70 -9.35 -6.11
CA ILE A 248 4.40 -9.10 -7.53
C ILE A 248 4.55 -10.35 -8.40
N CYS A 249 5.51 -11.22 -8.08
CA CYS A 249 5.71 -12.48 -8.80
C CYS A 249 4.54 -13.42 -8.53
N GLY A 250 4.18 -13.61 -7.25
CA GLY A 250 3.03 -14.40 -6.85
C GLY A 250 1.71 -13.87 -7.42
N LEU A 251 1.50 -12.56 -7.47
CA LEU A 251 0.33 -11.96 -8.13
C LEU A 251 0.26 -12.35 -9.60
N TYR A 252 1.35 -12.22 -10.34
CA TYR A 252 1.40 -12.53 -11.77
C TYR A 252 1.19 -14.03 -12.06
N GLU A 253 1.80 -14.90 -11.28
CA GLU A 253 1.66 -16.36 -11.39
C GLU A 253 0.24 -16.84 -11.01
N ASN A 254 -0.30 -16.32 -9.91
CA ASN A 254 -1.66 -16.65 -9.47
C ASN A 254 -2.71 -16.18 -10.48
N LEU A 255 -2.53 -15.01 -11.10
CA LEU A 255 -3.39 -14.51 -12.17
C LEU A 255 -3.32 -15.38 -13.43
N THR A 256 -2.15 -15.92 -13.75
CA THR A 256 -1.98 -16.83 -14.89
C THR A 256 -2.65 -18.18 -14.60
N THR A 257 -2.56 -18.65 -13.37
CA THR A 257 -3.16 -19.93 -12.95
C THR A 257 -4.69 -19.83 -12.87
N ILE A 258 -5.21 -18.76 -12.26
CA ILE A 258 -6.65 -18.59 -12.07
C ILE A 258 -7.39 -18.40 -13.39
N GLU A 259 -6.76 -17.78 -14.41
CA GLU A 259 -7.36 -17.54 -15.73
C GLU A 259 -7.90 -18.85 -16.36
N ASN A 260 -7.17 -19.96 -16.18
CA ASN A 260 -7.56 -21.29 -16.67
C ASN A 260 -8.77 -21.89 -15.94
N THR A 261 -9.15 -21.34 -14.79
CA THR A 261 -10.25 -21.82 -13.96
C THR A 261 -11.54 -21.02 -14.15
N LEU A 262 -11.50 -19.96 -14.94
CA LEU A 262 -12.65 -19.08 -15.19
C LEU A 262 -13.51 -19.67 -16.30
N GLU A 263 -14.82 -19.66 -16.10
CA GLU A 263 -15.79 -20.22 -17.02
C GLU A 263 -16.42 -19.13 -17.89
N THR A 264 -16.62 -17.92 -17.35
CA THR A 264 -17.26 -16.83 -18.10
C THR A 264 -16.26 -16.02 -18.93
N ASP A 265 -16.68 -15.58 -20.12
CA ASP A 265 -15.86 -14.72 -20.97
C ASP A 265 -15.57 -13.38 -20.28
N ILE A 266 -16.56 -12.82 -19.58
CA ILE A 266 -16.41 -11.58 -18.79
C ILE A 266 -15.35 -11.75 -17.68
N GLY A 267 -15.38 -12.87 -16.96
CA GLY A 267 -14.38 -13.18 -15.94
C GLY A 267 -12.97 -13.30 -16.52
N LYS A 268 -12.82 -13.99 -17.67
CA LYS A 268 -11.55 -14.08 -18.39
C LYS A 268 -11.05 -12.72 -18.86
N MET A 269 -11.93 -11.89 -19.44
CA MET A 269 -11.60 -10.52 -19.86
C MET A 269 -11.14 -9.66 -18.68
N PHE A 270 -11.83 -9.74 -17.54
CA PHE A 270 -11.43 -9.04 -16.32
C PHE A 270 -10.06 -9.53 -15.83
N CYS A 271 -9.82 -10.84 -15.77
CA CYS A 271 -8.53 -11.43 -15.38
C CYS A 271 -7.39 -10.97 -16.28
N SER A 272 -7.59 -11.01 -17.60
CA SER A 272 -6.65 -10.52 -18.61
C SER A 272 -6.35 -9.02 -18.43
N SER A 273 -7.37 -8.19 -18.14
CA SER A 273 -7.20 -6.76 -17.86
C SER A 273 -6.37 -6.52 -16.60
N VAL A 274 -6.70 -7.21 -15.50
CA VAL A 274 -5.97 -7.14 -14.22
C VAL A 274 -4.52 -7.60 -14.37
N ARG A 275 -4.27 -8.69 -15.12
CA ARG A 275 -2.92 -9.20 -15.39
C ARG A 275 -2.09 -8.24 -16.23
N ARG A 276 -2.68 -7.59 -17.24
CA ARG A 276 -2.05 -6.52 -18.02
C ARG A 276 -1.70 -5.32 -17.14
N ASN A 277 -2.63 -4.86 -16.30
CA ASN A 277 -2.39 -3.75 -15.38
C ASN A 277 -1.27 -4.08 -14.38
N THR A 278 -1.28 -5.30 -13.83
CA THR A 278 -0.22 -5.82 -12.94
C THR A 278 1.14 -5.77 -13.63
N SER A 279 1.18 -6.19 -14.91
CA SER A 279 2.41 -6.17 -15.71
C SER A 279 2.95 -4.76 -15.88
N ASN A 280 2.07 -3.82 -16.23
CA ASN A 280 2.43 -2.45 -16.54
C ASN A 280 2.81 -1.63 -15.30
N ARG A 281 2.10 -1.81 -14.18
CA ARG A 281 2.24 -0.98 -12.98
C ARG A 281 3.15 -1.58 -11.92
N LEU A 282 3.20 -2.91 -11.79
CA LEU A 282 3.85 -3.57 -10.64
C LEU A 282 5.17 -4.25 -10.98
N LEU A 283 5.37 -4.76 -12.20
CA LEU A 283 6.63 -5.48 -12.51
C LEU A 283 7.87 -4.57 -12.52
N VAL A 284 7.68 -3.25 -12.69
CA VAL A 284 8.77 -2.26 -12.54
C VAL A 284 9.37 -2.26 -11.13
N TYR A 285 8.65 -2.71 -10.11
CA TYR A 285 9.21 -2.83 -8.76
C TYR A 285 10.31 -3.88 -8.68
N GLU A 286 10.41 -4.79 -9.64
CA GLU A 286 11.50 -5.77 -9.72
C GLU A 286 12.84 -5.14 -10.12
N THR A 287 12.83 -3.94 -10.71
CA THR A 287 14.02 -3.21 -11.18
C THR A 287 14.37 -2.01 -10.32
N ARG A 288 13.52 -1.64 -9.35
CA ARG A 288 13.79 -0.52 -8.44
C ARG A 288 14.88 -0.90 -7.43
N THR A 289 15.87 -0.04 -7.27
CA THR A 289 17.01 -0.28 -6.37
C THR A 289 16.61 -0.67 -4.95
N VAL A 290 15.61 0.03 -4.37
CA VAL A 290 15.17 -0.20 -2.98
C VAL A 290 14.63 -1.62 -2.80
N THR A 291 13.73 -2.06 -3.68
CA THR A 291 13.10 -3.39 -3.61
C THR A 291 14.04 -4.51 -4.01
N GLN A 292 14.93 -4.26 -4.98
CA GLN A 292 15.97 -5.21 -5.36
C GLN A 292 16.92 -5.51 -4.19
N ILE A 293 17.48 -4.46 -3.59
CA ILE A 293 18.40 -4.62 -2.46
C ILE A 293 17.69 -5.25 -1.28
N SER A 294 16.51 -4.77 -0.89
CA SER A 294 15.80 -5.28 0.28
C SER A 294 15.41 -6.76 0.13
N THR A 295 14.94 -7.16 -1.05
CA THR A 295 14.58 -8.56 -1.35
C THR A 295 15.83 -9.44 -1.34
N TYR A 296 16.93 -8.98 -1.96
CA TYR A 296 18.16 -9.77 -2.03
C TYR A 296 18.84 -9.96 -0.66
N LEU A 297 18.79 -8.95 0.21
CA LEU A 297 19.31 -9.02 1.57
C LEU A 297 18.47 -9.93 2.48
N HIS A 298 17.23 -10.24 2.10
CA HIS A 298 16.36 -11.09 2.90
C HIS A 298 16.80 -12.56 2.80
N PRO A 299 17.13 -13.24 3.92
CA PRO A 299 17.73 -14.58 3.89
C PRO A 299 16.93 -15.62 3.09
N VAL A 300 15.60 -15.56 3.22
CA VAL A 300 14.67 -16.52 2.58
C VAL A 300 14.18 -16.05 1.21
N LEU A 301 14.15 -14.74 0.95
CA LEU A 301 13.47 -14.18 -0.24
C LEU A 301 14.46 -13.77 -1.34
N ARG A 302 15.77 -13.97 -1.12
CA ARG A 302 16.84 -13.65 -2.07
C ARG A 302 16.64 -14.20 -3.49
N SER A 303 15.92 -15.30 -3.64
CA SER A 303 15.59 -15.93 -4.93
C SER A 303 14.16 -15.64 -5.41
N GLY A 304 13.43 -14.76 -4.75
CA GLY A 304 12.02 -14.44 -5.04
C GLY A 304 11.81 -13.55 -6.27
N PHE A 305 12.83 -13.36 -7.11
CA PHE A 305 12.76 -12.58 -8.33
C PHE A 305 12.16 -13.40 -9.47
N ARG A 306 11.35 -12.78 -10.34
CA ARG A 306 10.84 -13.42 -11.56
C ARG A 306 11.96 -13.62 -12.57
N ARG A 307 12.86 -12.65 -12.69
CA ARG A 307 13.97 -12.61 -13.64
C ARG A 307 15.31 -12.74 -12.93
N SER A 308 16.12 -13.70 -13.39
CA SER A 308 17.43 -13.98 -12.80
C SER A 308 18.39 -12.78 -12.93
N GLU A 309 18.25 -11.99 -13.99
CA GLU A 309 19.06 -10.81 -14.27
C GLU A 309 18.86 -9.73 -13.20
N ASN A 310 17.62 -9.58 -12.70
CA ASN A 310 17.30 -8.62 -11.64
C ASN A 310 17.92 -9.03 -10.30
N MET A 311 17.90 -10.33 -9.98
CA MET A 311 18.58 -10.86 -8.80
C MET A 311 20.11 -10.65 -8.89
N LEU A 312 20.70 -10.89 -10.06
CA LEU A 312 22.13 -10.67 -10.28
C LEU A 312 22.50 -9.18 -10.19
N SER A 313 21.66 -8.29 -10.72
CA SER A 313 21.82 -6.85 -10.53
C SER A 313 21.79 -6.46 -9.06
N ALA A 314 20.81 -6.96 -8.29
CA ALA A 314 20.71 -6.73 -6.85
C ALA A 314 21.95 -7.21 -6.09
N LYS A 315 22.46 -8.41 -6.43
CA LYS A 315 23.69 -8.97 -5.88
C LYS A 315 24.88 -8.05 -6.13
N GLU A 316 25.03 -7.54 -7.35
CA GLU A 316 26.15 -6.67 -7.71
C GLU A 316 26.08 -5.32 -6.98
N ILE A 317 24.88 -4.74 -6.86
CA ILE A 317 24.67 -3.51 -6.08
C ILE A 317 25.08 -3.73 -4.61
N VAL A 318 24.59 -4.81 -3.98
CA VAL A 318 24.94 -5.14 -2.59
C VAL A 318 26.43 -5.39 -2.43
N ARG A 319 27.06 -6.11 -3.38
CA ARG A 319 28.51 -6.36 -3.36
C ARG A 319 29.32 -5.06 -3.42
N LYS A 320 28.93 -4.11 -4.28
CA LYS A 320 29.58 -2.79 -4.36
C LYS A 320 29.45 -2.02 -3.06
N GLU A 321 28.25 -1.92 -2.50
CA GLU A 321 27.99 -1.23 -1.22
C GLU A 321 28.80 -1.85 -0.07
N LEU A 322 28.82 -3.18 0.04
CA LEU A 322 29.63 -3.88 1.04
C LEU A 322 31.13 -3.62 0.87
N SER A 323 31.60 -3.57 -0.37
CA SER A 323 33.02 -3.31 -0.66
C SER A 323 33.41 -1.89 -0.23
N HIS A 324 32.55 -0.89 -0.46
CA HIS A 324 32.73 0.46 0.05
C HIS A 324 32.76 0.51 1.58
N LEU A 325 31.82 -0.18 2.24
CA LEU A 325 31.77 -0.23 3.71
C LEU A 325 33.02 -0.87 4.33
N ILE A 326 33.52 -1.96 3.73
CA ILE A 326 34.75 -2.63 4.18
C ILE A 326 35.94 -1.69 4.01
N ASN A 327 36.11 -1.08 2.84
CA ASN A 327 37.21 -0.14 2.58
C ASN A 327 37.18 1.08 3.51
N ASP A 328 35.99 1.63 3.78
CA ASP A 328 35.81 2.73 4.73
C ASP A 328 36.17 2.31 6.16
N SER A 329 35.79 1.09 6.55
CA SER A 329 36.12 0.55 7.88
C SER A 329 37.62 0.32 8.05
N GLU A 330 38.29 -0.24 7.04
CA GLU A 330 39.74 -0.41 7.02
C GLU A 330 40.47 0.93 7.06
N THR A 331 39.98 1.93 6.32
CA THR A 331 40.55 3.28 6.30
C THR A 331 40.44 3.94 7.67
N LYS A 332 39.29 3.81 8.35
CA LYS A 332 39.10 4.31 9.73
C LYS A 332 40.00 3.61 10.73
N LEU A 333 40.14 2.28 10.64
CA LEU A 333 41.07 1.50 11.49
C LEU A 333 42.52 1.93 11.28
N ARG A 334 42.95 2.17 10.03
CA ARG A 334 44.31 2.66 9.73
C ARG A 334 44.56 4.05 10.29
N LEU A 335 43.58 4.96 10.22
CA LEU A 335 43.68 6.31 10.78
C LEU A 335 43.76 6.29 12.32
N GLN A 336 42.94 5.48 12.98
CA GLN A 336 43.01 5.28 14.44
C GLN A 336 44.36 4.71 14.89
N ASN A 337 44.88 3.72 14.15
CA ASN A 337 46.19 3.13 14.46
C ASN A 337 47.36 4.10 14.23
N LYS A 338 47.26 5.02 13.26
CA LYS A 338 48.24 6.11 13.09
C LYS A 338 48.18 7.12 14.24
N GLN A 339 46.98 7.59 14.61
CA GLN A 339 46.81 8.52 15.73
C GLN A 339 47.30 7.94 17.06
N SER A 340 47.07 6.65 17.31
CA SER A 340 47.62 5.97 18.48
C SER A 340 49.14 5.92 18.43
N LYS A 341 49.75 5.53 17.30
CA LYS A 341 51.21 5.50 17.14
C LYS A 341 51.87 6.88 17.26
N ASP A 342 51.21 7.94 16.83
CA ASP A 342 51.70 9.30 16.95
C ASP A 342 51.60 9.82 18.40
N GLN A 343 50.59 9.39 19.17
CA GLN A 343 50.51 9.64 20.62
C GLN A 343 51.63 8.94 21.40
N TRP A 344 51.97 7.69 21.06
CA TRP A 344 53.10 6.96 21.69
C TRP A 344 54.47 7.57 21.36
N ARG A 345 54.59 8.37 20.30
CA ARG A 345 55.84 9.05 19.92
C ARG A 345 56.02 10.42 20.56
N GLN A 346 55.00 10.93 21.26
CA GLN A 346 55.00 12.24 21.94
C GLN A 346 55.09 12.14 23.48
N THR A 347 55.18 10.93 24.01
CA THR A 347 55.56 10.60 25.40
C THR A 347 56.91 9.93 25.40
#